data_AF-A0A7K2YUE8-F1
#
_entry.id   AF-A0A7K2YUE8-F1
#
_cell.length_a   1.000
_cell.length_b   1.000
_cell.length_c   1.000
_cell.angle_alpha   90.00
_cell.angle_beta   90.00
_cell.angle_gamma   90.00
#
_symmetry.space_group_name_H-M   'P 1'
#
loop_
_entity.id
_entity.type
_entity.pdbx_description
1 polymer ?
#
loop_
_entity_poly.entity_id
_entity_poly.type
_entity_poly.pdbx_seq_one_letter_code
_entity_poly.pdbx_strand_id
1 'polypeptide(L)' 'MSEEPIPTDLIELQRARDAAYEAIARRAGQLTDEEHARLWAEARDAVEALHAHPAMSAGMDRAHLVNRLRLAAQAA' A
#
# COMPACT_ATOMS: atom_id res chain seq x y z
N MET A 1 22.72 -6.27 -13.14
CA MET A 1 21.40 -6.17 -13.79
C MET A 1 20.80 -4.86 -13.36
N SER A 2 20.38 -4.00 -14.29
CA SER A 2 19.70 -2.75 -13.94
C SER A 2 18.33 -3.11 -13.35
N GLU A 3 18.07 -2.75 -12.10
CA GLU A 3 16.75 -2.94 -11.52
C GLU A 3 15.75 -2.08 -12.29
N GLU A 4 14.68 -2.68 -12.81
CA GLU A 4 13.59 -1.91 -13.40
C GLU A 4 13.00 -0.95 -12.35
N PRO A 5 12.64 0.28 -12.76
CA PRO A 5 12.01 1.24 -11.88
C PRO A 5 10.66 0.71 -11.40
N ILE A 6 10.32 0.97 -10.14
CA ILE A 6 9.01 0.58 -9.59
C ILE A 6 7.92 1.44 -10.26
N PRO A 7 6.87 0.83 -10.82
CA PRO A 7 5.73 1.56 -11.35
C PRO A 7 5.14 2.57 -10.32
N THR A 8 4.88 3.80 -10.76
CA THR A 8 4.41 4.89 -9.88
C THR A 8 3.05 4.59 -9.25
N ASP A 9 2.15 3.93 -9.98
CA ASP A 9 0.86 3.47 -9.50
C ASP A 9 0.96 2.49 -8.33
N LEU A 10 1.94 1.58 -8.35
CA LEU A 10 2.22 0.73 -7.18
C LEU A 10 2.62 1.56 -5.96
N ILE A 11 3.44 2.60 -6.16
CA ILE A 11 3.87 3.50 -5.07
C ILE A 11 2.66 4.24 -4.50
N GLU A 12 1.76 4.76 -5.32
CA GLU A 12 0.54 5.44 -4.85
C GLU A 12 -0.40 4.50 -4.08
N LEU A 13 -0.59 3.27 -4.56
CA LEU A 13 -1.41 2.28 -3.84
C LEU A 13 -0.80 1.92 -2.47
N GLN A 14 0.54 1.80 -2.42
CA GLN A 14 1.27 1.56 -1.17
C GLN A 14 1.11 2.72 -0.19
N ARG A 15 1.18 3.97 -0.66
CA ARG A 15 0.94 5.16 0.16
C ARG A 15 -0.49 5.26 0.66
N ALA A 16 -1.47 4.98 -0.20
CA ALA A 16 -2.89 4.98 0.18
C ALA A 16 -3.16 3.99 1.33
N ARG A 17 -2.60 2.77 1.22
CA ARG A 17 -2.68 1.77 2.29
C ARG A 17 -2.06 2.28 3.60
N ASP A 18 -0.83 2.79 3.51
CA ASP A 18 -0.08 3.22 4.70
C ASP A 18 -0.75 4.43 5.37
N ALA A 19 -1.30 5.37 4.58
CA ALA A 19 -2.05 6.53 5.07
C ALA A 19 -3.36 6.11 5.78
N ALA A 20 -4.09 5.12 5.25
CA ALA A 20 -5.29 4.60 5.89
C ALA A 20 -4.95 3.93 7.24
N TYR A 21 -3.89 3.11 7.29
CA TYR A 21 -3.43 2.52 8.55
C TYR A 21 -2.95 3.56 9.56
N GLU A 22 -2.22 4.57 9.11
CA GLU A 22 -1.79 5.66 9.97
C GLU A 22 -2.98 6.46 10.51
N ALA A 23 -4.00 6.73 9.69
CA ALA A 23 -5.22 7.40 10.13
C ALA A 23 -5.97 6.60 11.21
N ILE A 24 -6.08 5.27 11.03
CA ILE A 24 -6.66 4.35 12.03
C ILE A 24 -5.85 4.40 13.33
N ALA A 25 -4.51 4.30 13.24
CA ALA A 25 -3.64 4.26 14.41
C ALA A 25 -3.61 5.59 15.17
N ARG A 26 -3.52 6.72 14.47
CA ARG A 26 -3.47 8.07 15.08
C ARG A 26 -4.78 8.47 15.76
N ARG A 27 -5.92 7.98 15.25
CA ARG A 27 -7.26 8.33 15.75
C ARG A 27 -7.92 7.18 16.51
N ALA A 28 -7.13 6.23 17.01
CA ALA A 28 -7.62 5.10 17.78
C ALA A 28 -8.47 5.58 18.98
N GLY A 29 -9.71 5.10 19.06
CA GLY A 29 -10.67 5.49 20.10
C GLY A 29 -11.36 6.85 19.90
N GLN A 30 -11.08 7.56 18.80
CA GLN A 30 -11.72 8.83 18.45
C GLN A 30 -12.58 8.73 17.18
N LEU A 31 -12.44 7.65 16.41
CA LEU A 31 -13.23 7.37 15.23
C LEU A 31 -14.58 6.78 15.61
N THR A 32 -15.62 7.17 14.89
CA THR A 32 -16.87 6.41 14.87
C THR A 32 -16.67 5.04 14.21
N ASP A 33 -17.55 4.09 14.49
CA ASP A 33 -17.50 2.77 13.86
C ASP A 33 -17.60 2.87 12.32
N GLU A 34 -18.36 3.82 11.80
CA GLU A 34 -18.52 4.08 10.37
C GLU A 34 -17.22 4.59 9.73
N GLU A 35 -16.54 5.56 10.36
CA GLU A 35 -15.24 6.05 9.88
C GLU A 35 -14.16 4.98 9.97
N HIS A 36 -14.17 4.19 11.04
CA HIS A 36 -13.25 3.08 11.19
C HIS A 36 -13.47 2.03 10.09
N ALA A 37 -14.71 1.63 9.82
CA ALA A 37 -15.06 0.70 8.75
C ALA A 37 -14.62 1.24 7.37
N ARG A 38 -14.84 2.53 7.12
CA ARG A 38 -14.42 3.19 5.88
C ARG A 38 -12.90 3.14 5.69
N LEU A 39 -12.11 3.51 6.70
CA LEU A 39 -10.65 3.49 6.59
C LEU A 39 -10.11 2.07 6.41
N TRP A 40 -10.73 1.08 7.06
CA TRP A 40 -10.39 -0.33 6.83
C TRP A 40 -10.72 -0.81 5.42
N ALA A 41 -11.85 -0.36 4.85
CA ALA A 41 -12.20 -0.64 3.46
C ALA A 41 -11.18 0.00 2.49
N GLU A 42 -10.83 1.28 2.69
CA GLU A 42 -9.82 1.97 1.88
C GLU A 42 -8.45 1.25 1.94
N ALA A 43 -8.01 0.83 3.12
CA ALA A 43 -6.77 0.06 3.28
C ALA A 43 -6.84 -1.30 2.57
N ARG A 44 -7.99 -1.98 2.65
CA ARG A 44 -8.21 -3.28 2.03
C ARG A 44 -8.21 -3.17 0.51
N ASP A 45 -8.92 -2.20 -0.05
CA ASP A 45 -9.01 -1.98 -1.50
C ASP A 45 -7.62 -1.69 -2.07
N ALA A 46 -6.81 -0.89 -1.37
CA ALA A 46 -5.42 -0.64 -1.75
C ALA A 46 -4.56 -1.91 -1.74
N VAL A 47 -4.73 -2.81 -0.75
CA VAL A 47 -4.03 -4.11 -0.71
C VAL A 47 -4.47 -5.03 -1.84
N GLU A 48 -5.77 -5.11 -2.11
CA GLU A 48 -6.30 -5.93 -3.20
C GLU A 48 -5.79 -5.44 -4.56
N ALA A 49 -5.81 -4.12 -4.80
CA ALA A 49 -5.24 -3.50 -6.00
C ALA A 49 -3.74 -3.73 -6.14
N LEU A 50 -2.97 -3.62 -5.05
CA LEU A 50 -1.53 -3.96 -5.04
C LEU A 50 -1.31 -5.40 -5.48
N HIS A 51 -2.04 -6.36 -4.91
CA HIS A 51 -1.86 -7.77 -5.22
C HIS A 51 -2.34 -8.14 -6.63
N ALA A 52 -3.35 -7.46 -7.15
CA ALA A 52 -3.85 -7.65 -8.51
C ALA A 52 -2.95 -7.02 -9.58
N HIS A 53 -2.02 -6.14 -9.22
CA HIS A 53 -1.18 -5.43 -10.17
C HIS A 53 -0.28 -6.39 -10.98
N PRO A 54 -0.19 -6.26 -12.32
CA PRO A 54 0.58 -7.19 -13.16
C PRO A 54 2.04 -7.36 -12.74
N ALA A 55 2.71 -6.29 -12.32
CA ALA A 55 4.10 -6.34 -11.86
C ALA A 55 4.30 -7.21 -10.59
N MET A 56 3.24 -7.44 -9.81
CA MET A 56 3.27 -8.31 -8.62
C MET A 56 3.08 -9.79 -8.96
N SER A 57 2.58 -10.09 -10.18
CA SER A 57 2.36 -11.45 -10.69
C SER A 57 3.39 -11.90 -11.73
N ALA A 58 4.21 -10.96 -12.24
CA ALA A 58 5.16 -11.19 -13.34
C ALA A 58 6.44 -11.97 -12.98
N GLY A 59 6.50 -12.64 -11.83
CA GLY A 59 7.59 -13.57 -11.48
C GLY A 59 8.87 -12.96 -10.93
N MET A 60 8.93 -11.64 -10.70
CA MET A 60 9.94 -11.06 -9.80
C MET A 60 9.76 -11.61 -8.38
N ASP A 61 10.83 -11.71 -7.60
CA ASP A 61 10.75 -12.01 -6.17
C ASP A 61 9.82 -10.99 -5.50
N ARG A 62 8.60 -11.45 -5.19
CA ARG A 62 7.53 -10.63 -4.62
C ARG A 62 7.98 -10.00 -3.30
N ALA A 63 8.81 -10.69 -2.52
CA ALA A 63 9.31 -10.13 -1.26
C ALA A 63 10.28 -8.98 -1.53
N HIS A 64 11.18 -9.12 -2.52
CA HIS A 64 12.08 -8.05 -2.96
C HIS A 64 11.31 -6.84 -3.49
N LEU A 65 10.31 -7.07 -4.36
CA LEU A 65 9.49 -6.00 -4.93
C LEU A 65 8.69 -5.27 -3.84
N VAL A 66 8.06 -5.98 -2.91
CA VAL A 66 7.33 -5.39 -1.77
C VAL A 66 8.28 -4.57 -0.88
N ASN A 67 9.49 -5.07 -0.63
CA ASN A 67 10.47 -4.35 0.17
C ASN A 67 10.93 -3.06 -0.52
N ARG A 68 11.28 -3.12 -1.81
CA ARG A 68 11.61 -1.94 -2.62
C ARG A 68 10.46 -0.94 -2.66
N LEU A 69 9.22 -1.43 -2.80
CA LEU A 69 8.02 -0.61 -2.86
C LEU A 69 7.79 0.14 -1.54
N ARG A 70 7.96 -0.53 -0.39
CA ARG A 70 7.85 0.11 0.93
C ARG A 70 8.86 1.24 1.08
N LEU A 71 10.11 1.02 0.68
CA LEU A 71 11.15 2.07 0.74
C LEU A 71 10.83 3.25 -0.18
N ALA A 72 10.37 2.97 -1.41
CA ALA A 72 10.01 4.02 -2.36
C ALA A 72 8.80 4.86 -1.91
N ALA A 73 7.82 4.25 -1.25
CA ALA A 73 6.67 4.95 -0.70
C ALA A 73 7.04 5.87 0.48
N GLN A 74 8.09 5.53 1.25
CA GLN A 74 8.58 6.30 2.40
C GLN A 74 9.57 7.42 2.04
N ALA A 75 10.24 7.32 0.89
CA ALA A 75 11.33 8.21 0.50
C ALA A 75 10.89 9.51 -0.21
N ALA A 76 9.59 9.72 -0.41
CA ALA A 76 9.01 10.85 -1.13
C ALA A 76 8.10 11.67 -0.20
#